data_AF-A0A1X7SWU4-F1
#
_entry.id   AF-A0A1X7SWU4-F1
#
_cell.length_a   1.000
_cell.length_b   1.000
_cell.length_c   1.000
_cell.angle_alpha   90.00
_cell.angle_beta   90.00
_cell.angle_gamma   90.00
#
_symmetry.space_group_name_H-M   'P 1'
#
loop_
_entity.id
_entity.type
_entity.pdbx_description
1 polymer ?
#
loop_
_entity_poly.entity_id
_entity_poly.type
_entity_poly.pdbx_seq_one_letter_code
_entity_poly.pdbx_strand_id
1 'polypeptide(L)'
;MAQDVHKERSFDAFLSSAPLLPELVEHIDVGTKWHLLGTLLHVDDKKLDGIEQLQGHDDTSKTLKMFQHWLTTTPTASRRQVLEALRKRVVNEHTVANKYEKYLKELHDTTYAPPSTEAVSIFQMNIQSLNKALVSPVQVSQLLYCKRCISEATLDEMERMDQSRSLDDKKTILLTAMKETVSNDYRKLKNIAKVLSDVEGTRHIGREIVTKYEEKISQDDDSTVVQLQEVAGSNEDCASNLLRNNYSSLSQSITEPVCLAKLLHKEVISDEVLSCVMSTRGSVSDSRAVLLKAVRDAVHSNYKHLELFVTVLRKFSETAHIGDNIFKKYSEYNHSLNPLLIDILEQCFPDGNSSIEEIECLLGTAAIAQGQAVRRILIPRNMSPEFTSIRTKFGAMFYKIRTIITSKNIDSNELKKLITDCFSDLKPLLENIENIDNILDVVKEKCNLIDVNCLQVIVQTFNITEGQEHLDSYKEAVNQFCKSMRSRLCVDQVLQIVRTPTRLASETVVFILDWNPDTSTIEDIKNLLSKLLDTNFQIEKIGTGQSVVVTCYCPAKYTGSLIMAVFDKIEMLQKRGLKKFILGNSTVWDAQVVTDLLVEINDLKTALKDRDEAIMSTEIELATLKEKSESR
;
A
#
# COMPACT_ATOMS: atom_id res chain seq x y z
N MET A 1 26.34 3.22 29.07
CA MET A 1 26.71 2.15 28.11
C MET A 1 27.14 2.68 26.75
N ALA A 2 26.27 3.21 25.88
CA ALA A 2 26.71 3.67 24.55
C ALA A 2 27.71 4.85 24.59
N GLN A 3 27.50 5.82 25.50
CA GLN A 3 28.43 6.94 25.69
C GLN A 3 29.79 6.50 26.27
N ASP A 4 29.81 5.51 27.17
CA ASP A 4 31.06 4.99 27.75
C ASP A 4 31.91 4.28 26.70
N VAL A 5 31.27 3.48 25.81
CA VAL A 5 31.95 2.82 24.68
C VAL A 5 32.54 3.83 23.70
N HIS A 6 31.84 4.95 23.42
CA HIS A 6 32.39 6.03 22.60
C HIS A 6 33.56 6.73 23.26
N LYS A 7 33.48 6.97 24.57
CA LYS A 7 34.55 7.60 25.32
C LYS A 7 35.80 6.72 25.31
N GLU A 8 35.64 5.41 25.49
CA GLU A 8 36.75 4.44 25.39
C GLU A 8 37.37 4.37 23.98
N ARG A 9 36.56 4.30 22.93
CA ARG A 9 37.07 4.33 21.54
C ARG A 9 37.78 5.64 21.20
N SER A 10 37.23 6.77 21.66
CA SER A 10 37.86 8.08 21.51
C SER A 10 39.19 8.15 22.26
N PHE A 11 39.27 7.56 23.45
CA PHE A 11 40.50 7.46 24.21
C PHE A 11 41.53 6.58 23.48
N ASP A 12 41.10 5.47 22.88
CA ASP A 12 41.96 4.59 22.08
C ASP A 12 42.58 5.31 20.86
N ALA A 13 41.76 6.09 20.14
CA ALA A 13 42.22 6.95 19.05
C ALA A 13 43.16 8.06 19.56
N PHE A 14 42.85 8.67 20.71
CA PHE A 14 43.71 9.65 21.37
C PHE A 14 45.09 9.07 21.70
N LEU A 15 45.16 7.83 22.20
CA LEU A 15 46.41 7.12 22.42
C LEU A 15 47.19 6.84 21.13
N SER A 16 46.49 6.67 20.00
CA SER A 16 47.12 6.44 18.69
C SER A 16 47.69 7.71 18.05
N SER A 17 47.35 8.89 18.57
CA SER A 17 47.86 10.16 18.06
C SER A 17 49.25 10.52 18.63
N ALA A 18 50.00 11.33 17.88
CA ALA A 18 51.34 11.75 18.24
C ALA A 18 51.33 12.61 19.52
N PRO A 19 52.22 12.33 20.50
CA PRO A 19 52.39 13.17 21.68
C PRO A 19 53.13 14.47 21.34
N LEU A 20 52.96 15.48 22.19
CA LEU A 20 53.75 16.71 22.11
C LEU A 20 55.07 16.55 22.87
N LEU A 21 56.14 17.20 22.41
CA LEU A 21 57.43 17.14 23.10
C LEU A 21 57.36 17.67 24.56
N PRO A 22 56.71 18.81 24.85
CA PRO A 22 56.56 19.29 26.23
C PRO A 22 55.82 18.32 27.13
N GLU A 23 54.78 17.66 26.60
CA GLU A 23 53.98 16.65 27.30
C GLU A 23 54.84 15.46 27.75
N LEU A 24 55.70 14.95 26.86
CA LEU A 24 56.58 13.82 27.18
C LEU A 24 57.62 14.20 28.22
N VAL A 25 58.24 15.37 28.09
CA VAL A 25 59.30 15.82 29.00
C VAL A 25 58.77 16.11 30.40
N GLU A 26 57.53 16.60 30.53
CA GLU A 26 56.91 16.91 31.81
C GLU A 26 56.47 15.64 32.57
N HIS A 27 55.96 14.63 31.87
CA HIS A 27 55.33 13.47 32.50
C HIS A 27 56.15 12.18 32.46
N ILE A 28 57.25 12.14 31.71
CA ILE A 28 58.08 10.94 31.53
C ILE A 28 59.51 11.23 31.94
N ASP A 29 59.85 10.74 33.13
CA ASP A 29 61.22 10.66 33.62
C ASP A 29 61.58 9.19 33.85
N VAL A 30 62.54 8.71 33.06
CA VAL A 30 63.07 7.34 33.13
C VAL A 30 64.52 7.30 33.63
N GLY A 31 65.07 8.44 34.06
CA GLY A 31 66.47 8.58 34.51
C GLY A 31 67.46 7.92 33.55
N THR A 32 68.32 7.07 34.09
CA THR A 32 69.39 6.37 33.34
C THR A 32 68.87 5.38 32.28
N LYS A 33 67.55 5.12 32.20
CA LYS A 33 66.95 4.15 31.26
C LYS A 33 66.51 4.77 29.93
N TRP A 34 66.79 6.05 29.70
CA TRP A 34 66.39 6.77 28.48
C TRP A 34 66.91 6.10 27.19
N HIS A 35 68.12 5.53 27.23
CA HIS A 35 68.71 4.84 26.09
C HIS A 35 67.90 3.58 25.73
N LEU A 36 67.52 2.79 26.74
CA LEU A 36 66.72 1.59 26.55
C LEU A 36 65.30 1.90 26.07
N LEU A 37 64.71 2.99 26.57
CA LEU A 37 63.44 3.50 26.06
C LEU A 37 63.55 3.91 24.59
N GLY A 38 64.62 4.62 24.21
CA GLY A 38 64.91 5.00 22.83
C GLY A 38 65.02 3.80 21.89
N THR A 39 65.74 2.75 22.29
CA THR A 39 65.83 1.50 21.52
C THR A 39 64.47 0.84 21.31
N LEU A 40 63.60 0.82 22.35
CA LEU A 40 62.25 0.26 22.24
C LEU A 40 61.31 1.11 21.38
N LEU A 41 61.55 2.41 21.29
CA LEU A 41 60.85 3.32 20.39
C LEU A 41 61.41 3.30 18.97
N HIS A 42 62.38 2.41 18.70
CA HIS A 42 63.06 2.25 17.41
C HIS A 42 63.81 3.50 16.94
N VAL A 43 64.39 4.25 17.89
CA VAL A 43 65.35 5.31 17.58
C VAL A 43 66.67 4.69 17.11
N ASP A 44 67.29 5.26 16.08
CA ASP A 44 68.54 4.77 15.50
C ASP A 44 69.67 4.68 16.54
N ASP A 45 70.33 3.51 16.62
CA ASP A 45 71.36 3.23 17.62
C ASP A 45 72.56 4.19 17.53
N LYS A 46 72.99 4.58 16.32
CA LYS A 46 74.09 5.55 16.16
C LYS A 46 73.71 6.92 16.71
N LYS A 47 72.43 7.27 16.64
CA LYS A 47 71.93 8.51 17.22
C LYS A 47 71.84 8.44 18.73
N LEU A 48 71.41 7.31 19.30
CA LEU A 48 71.41 7.09 20.75
C LEU A 48 72.83 7.16 21.33
N ASP A 49 73.79 6.47 20.70
CA ASP A 49 75.21 6.54 21.05
C ASP A 49 75.74 7.98 20.98
N GLY A 50 75.34 8.71 19.94
CA GLY A 50 75.69 10.11 19.76
C GLY A 50 75.08 11.05 20.81
N ILE A 51 73.95 10.71 21.42
CA ILE A 51 73.34 11.45 22.55
C ILE A 51 74.07 11.10 23.86
N GLU A 52 74.46 9.84 24.05
CA GLU A 52 75.20 9.36 25.23
C GLU A 52 76.57 10.05 25.36
N GLN A 53 77.25 10.28 24.24
CA GLN A 53 78.60 10.90 24.19
C GLN A 53 78.61 12.42 24.45
N LEU A 54 77.45 13.07 24.61
CA LEU A 54 77.38 14.52 24.83
C LEU A 54 77.81 14.88 26.26
N GLN A 55 78.99 15.49 26.41
CA GLN A 55 79.54 15.90 27.70
C GLN A 55 78.70 17.01 28.37
N GLY A 56 78.47 16.88 29.68
CA GLY A 56 77.80 17.90 30.51
C GLY A 56 76.27 17.89 30.48
N HIS A 57 75.64 16.93 29.80
CA HIS A 57 74.19 16.78 29.80
C HIS A 57 73.74 15.75 30.84
N ASP A 58 72.75 16.13 31.66
CA ASP A 58 72.05 15.21 32.55
C ASP A 58 71.14 14.24 31.78
N ASP A 59 70.69 13.17 32.43
CA ASP A 59 69.84 12.15 31.82
C ASP A 59 68.49 12.73 31.34
N THR A 60 68.01 13.80 31.97
CA THR A 60 66.83 14.56 31.55
C THR A 60 67.06 15.24 30.20
N SER A 61 68.21 15.91 30.01
CA SER A 61 68.60 16.50 28.72
C SER A 61 68.77 15.44 27.61
N LYS A 62 69.28 14.26 27.96
CA LYS A 62 69.43 13.14 27.02
C LYS A 62 68.06 12.58 26.60
N THR A 63 67.15 12.42 27.56
CA THR A 63 65.75 12.00 27.33
C THR A 63 65.01 12.97 26.41
N LEU A 64 65.18 14.28 26.61
CA LEU A 64 64.60 15.31 25.74
C LEU A 64 65.11 15.18 24.30
N LYS A 65 66.43 15.05 24.10
CA LYS A 65 67.02 14.91 22.76
C LYS A 65 66.58 13.62 22.07
N MET A 66 66.39 12.55 22.82
CA MET A 66 65.85 11.28 22.32
C MET A 66 64.41 11.45 21.82
N PHE A 67 63.51 12.00 22.65
CA PHE A 67 62.12 12.23 22.24
C PHE A 67 62.00 13.23 21.08
N GLN A 68 62.79 14.29 21.09
CA GLN A 68 62.81 15.26 19.99
C GLN A 68 63.19 14.56 18.68
N HIS A 69 64.22 13.72 18.70
CA HIS A 69 64.62 12.99 17.50
C HIS A 69 63.53 12.00 17.06
N TRP A 70 63.01 11.19 17.99
CA TRP A 70 61.94 10.23 17.73
C TRP A 70 60.71 10.88 17.07
N LEU A 71 60.22 12.00 17.60
CA LEU A 71 59.09 12.73 17.03
C LEU A 71 59.38 13.28 15.62
N THR A 72 60.63 13.67 15.33
CA THR A 72 61.00 14.17 13.99
C THR A 72 61.23 13.07 12.96
N THR A 73 61.60 11.86 13.38
CA THR A 73 61.97 10.76 12.47
C THR A 73 60.92 9.67 12.35
N THR A 74 59.89 9.67 13.20
CA THR A 74 58.89 8.61 13.26
C THR A 74 57.48 9.18 12.99
N PRO A 75 57.01 9.17 11.73
CA PRO A 75 55.67 9.67 11.37
C PRO A 75 54.51 8.93 12.06
N THR A 76 54.77 7.70 12.54
CA THR A 76 53.81 6.85 13.24
C THR A 76 53.92 6.96 14.77
N ALA A 77 54.69 7.94 15.29
CA ALA A 77 54.87 8.14 16.72
C ALA A 77 53.51 8.33 17.42
N SER A 78 53.30 7.62 18.53
CA SER A 78 52.03 7.63 19.25
C SER A 78 52.22 7.52 20.77
N ARG A 79 51.28 8.10 21.53
CA ARG A 79 51.23 7.95 23.00
C ARG A 79 51.19 6.48 23.43
N ARG A 80 50.54 5.62 22.63
CA ARG A 80 50.46 4.16 22.83
C ARG A 80 51.83 3.50 22.82
N GLN A 81 52.66 3.79 21.83
CA GLN A 81 54.01 3.22 21.73
C GLN A 81 54.84 3.56 22.97
N VAL A 82 54.72 4.78 23.49
CA VAL A 82 55.41 5.20 24.71
C VAL A 82 54.93 4.42 25.93
N LEU A 83 53.62 4.28 26.12
CA LEU A 83 53.04 3.48 27.20
C LEU A 83 53.46 2.00 27.12
N GLU A 84 53.44 1.41 25.93
CA GLU A 84 53.86 0.04 25.70
C GLU A 84 55.35 -0.15 25.99
N ALA A 85 56.20 0.77 25.54
CA ALA A 85 57.64 0.73 25.76
C ALA A 85 58.00 0.85 27.25
N LEU A 86 57.35 1.77 27.99
CA LEU A 86 57.54 1.93 29.44
C LEU A 86 57.12 0.67 30.22
N ARG A 87 56.09 -0.05 29.74
CA ARG A 87 55.57 -1.30 30.34
C ARG A 87 56.35 -2.56 29.95
N LYS A 88 57.30 -2.49 28.99
CA LYS A 88 58.14 -3.66 28.65
C LYS A 88 59.00 -4.03 29.84
N ARG A 89 59.15 -5.35 30.09
CA ARG A 89 59.93 -5.91 31.21
C ARG A 89 61.36 -5.39 31.32
N VAL A 90 61.96 -4.99 30.20
CA VAL A 90 63.34 -4.47 30.17
C VAL A 90 63.45 -3.05 30.70
N VAL A 91 62.43 -2.20 30.50
CA VAL A 91 62.36 -0.84 31.09
C VAL A 91 61.76 -0.90 32.50
N ASN A 92 60.67 -1.67 32.67
CA ASN A 92 59.98 -1.96 33.92
C ASN A 92 59.51 -0.70 34.70
N GLU A 93 59.23 0.40 34.00
CA GLU A 93 58.77 1.67 34.59
C GLU A 93 57.24 1.72 34.68
N HIS A 94 56.64 0.69 35.29
CA HIS A 94 55.18 0.59 35.44
C HIS A 94 54.59 1.79 36.21
N THR A 95 55.33 2.33 37.18
CA THR A 95 54.89 3.50 37.96
C THR A 95 54.80 4.75 37.09
N VAL A 96 55.80 4.99 36.23
CA VAL A 96 55.82 6.14 35.30
C VAL A 96 54.73 5.97 34.24
N ALA A 97 54.59 4.76 33.67
CA ALA A 97 53.53 4.45 32.71
C ALA A 97 52.12 4.69 33.29
N ASN A 98 51.88 4.29 34.55
CA ASN A 98 50.58 4.49 35.19
C ASN A 98 50.29 5.97 35.48
N LYS A 99 51.30 6.75 35.89
CA LYS A 99 51.15 8.20 36.07
C LYS A 99 50.85 8.90 34.76
N TYR A 100 51.58 8.55 33.70
CA TYR A 100 51.38 9.11 32.37
C TYR A 100 50.01 8.73 31.80
N GLU A 101 49.60 7.47 31.90
CA GLU A 101 48.26 7.04 31.46
C GLU A 101 47.14 7.74 32.24
N LYS A 102 47.31 7.99 33.55
CA LYS A 102 46.35 8.75 34.35
C LYS A 102 46.24 10.20 33.85
N TYR A 103 47.36 10.86 33.62
CA TYR A 103 47.38 12.20 33.03
C TYR A 103 46.70 12.22 31.65
N LEU A 104 47.00 11.25 30.78
CA LEU A 104 46.38 11.14 29.47
C LEU A 104 44.85 10.96 29.56
N LYS A 105 44.35 10.22 30.56
CA LYS A 105 42.91 10.09 30.82
C LYS A 105 42.30 11.41 31.28
N GLU A 106 42.95 12.13 32.20
CA GLU A 106 42.48 13.45 32.65
C GLU A 106 42.49 14.49 31.52
N LEU A 107 43.53 14.48 30.68
CA LEU A 107 43.64 15.35 29.51
C LEU A 107 42.60 15.02 28.44
N HIS A 108 42.36 13.74 28.18
CA HIS A 108 41.29 13.30 27.28
C HIS A 108 39.92 13.71 27.82
N ASP A 109 39.65 13.46 29.10
CA ASP A 109 38.38 13.79 29.74
C ASP A 109 38.05 15.28 29.70
N THR A 110 39.05 16.15 29.78
CA THR A 110 38.87 17.61 29.71
C THR A 110 38.68 18.13 28.28
N THR A 111 39.16 17.41 27.27
CA THR A 111 39.07 17.80 25.86
C THR A 111 37.99 17.03 25.08
N TYR A 112 37.45 15.95 25.68
CA TYR A 112 36.44 15.09 25.08
C TYR A 112 35.07 15.78 25.03
N ALA A 113 34.60 16.04 23.80
CA ALA A 113 33.22 16.40 23.54
C ALA A 113 32.43 15.13 23.13
N PRO A 114 31.32 14.81 23.81
CA PRO A 114 30.46 13.70 23.38
C PRO A 114 29.93 13.92 21.95
N PRO A 115 29.73 12.87 21.14
CA PRO A 115 29.19 12.98 19.78
C PRO A 115 27.89 13.78 19.67
N SER A 116 27.01 13.68 20.68
CA SER A 116 25.79 14.46 20.75
C SER A 116 26.04 15.97 20.92
N THR A 117 27.03 16.34 21.73
CA THR A 117 27.43 17.74 21.94
C THR A 117 28.08 18.30 20.68
N GLU A 118 28.93 17.50 20.03
CA GLU A 118 29.59 17.88 18.79
C GLU A 118 28.57 18.07 17.65
N ALA A 119 27.61 17.15 17.49
CA ALA A 119 26.55 17.25 16.49
C ALA A 119 25.69 18.52 16.67
N VAL A 120 25.24 18.80 17.90
CA VAL A 120 24.48 20.02 18.20
C VAL A 120 25.32 21.26 17.90
N SER A 121 26.62 21.25 18.24
CA SER A 121 27.54 22.36 17.97
C SER A 121 27.72 22.60 16.47
N ILE A 122 27.94 21.53 15.68
CA ILE A 122 28.04 21.62 14.22
C ILE A 122 26.76 22.22 13.63
N PHE A 123 25.58 21.75 14.05
CA PHE A 123 24.32 22.31 13.56
C PHE A 123 24.15 23.78 13.96
N GLN A 124 24.45 24.12 15.21
CA GLN A 124 24.33 25.48 15.75
C GLN A 124 25.24 26.48 15.04
N MET A 125 26.47 26.09 14.69
CA MET A 125 27.39 26.97 13.93
C MET A 125 26.84 27.36 12.55
N ASN A 126 26.00 26.50 11.95
CA ASN A 126 25.45 26.70 10.61
C ASN A 126 24.03 27.32 10.61
N ILE A 127 23.39 27.47 11.78
CA ILE A 127 21.97 27.84 11.88
C ILE A 127 21.63 29.20 11.24
N GLN A 128 22.52 30.18 11.38
CA GLN A 128 22.30 31.52 10.80
C GLN A 128 22.39 31.51 9.28
N SER A 129 23.36 30.78 8.73
CA SER A 129 23.50 30.58 7.29
C SER A 129 22.30 29.81 6.74
N LEU A 130 21.85 28.77 7.44
CA LEU A 130 20.64 28.02 7.08
C LEU A 130 19.39 28.91 7.09
N ASN A 131 19.21 29.74 8.11
CA ASN A 131 18.06 30.64 8.21
C ASN A 131 17.97 31.61 7.01
N LYS A 132 19.13 32.06 6.50
CA LYS A 132 19.21 32.90 5.30
C LYS A 132 18.95 32.10 4.01
N ALA A 133 19.52 30.90 3.91
CA ALA A 133 19.50 30.06 2.72
C ALA A 133 18.20 29.26 2.50
N LEU A 134 17.38 29.07 3.55
CA LEU A 134 16.18 28.25 3.52
C LEU A 134 15.01 28.96 2.83
N VAL A 135 15.00 28.95 1.49
CA VAL A 135 13.96 29.64 0.68
C VAL A 135 12.60 28.94 0.73
N SER A 136 12.58 27.60 0.78
CA SER A 136 11.34 26.80 0.85
C SER A 136 11.33 25.86 2.06
N PRO A 137 10.99 26.37 3.26
CA PRO A 137 10.91 25.56 4.48
C PRO A 137 9.93 24.39 4.34
N VAL A 138 8.81 24.59 3.62
CA VAL A 138 7.81 23.53 3.39
C VAL A 138 8.42 22.37 2.61
N GLN A 139 9.07 22.62 1.48
CA GLN A 139 9.70 21.55 0.69
C GLN A 139 10.76 20.79 1.49
N VAL A 140 11.60 21.51 2.25
CA VAL A 140 12.63 20.88 3.10
C VAL A 140 11.99 20.03 4.19
N SER A 141 10.89 20.49 4.81
CA SER A 141 10.17 19.71 5.82
C SER A 141 9.60 18.40 5.25
N GLN A 142 9.08 18.40 4.01
CA GLN A 142 8.57 17.20 3.35
C GLN A 142 9.67 16.15 3.10
N LEU A 143 10.87 16.59 2.72
CA LEU A 143 12.03 15.71 2.55
C LEU A 143 12.53 15.15 3.89
N LEU A 144 12.61 15.99 4.92
CA LEU A 144 12.99 15.56 6.26
C LEU A 144 11.99 14.58 6.87
N TYR A 145 10.70 14.76 6.59
CA TYR A 145 9.65 13.85 7.02
C TYR A 145 9.87 12.44 6.45
N CYS A 146 10.19 12.33 5.16
CA CYS A 146 10.54 11.05 4.50
C CYS A 146 11.74 10.37 5.16
N LYS A 147 12.74 11.15 5.61
CA LYS A 147 13.95 10.65 6.28
C LYS A 147 13.79 10.45 7.79
N ARG A 148 12.57 10.55 8.32
CA ARG A 148 12.28 10.44 9.76
C ARG A 148 13.13 11.40 10.61
N CYS A 149 13.31 12.62 10.13
CA CYS A 149 14.07 13.68 10.78
C CYS A 149 13.18 14.76 11.41
N ILE A 150 11.88 14.77 11.10
CA ILE A 150 10.88 15.59 11.79
C ILE A 150 9.62 14.76 12.06
N SER A 151 8.80 15.22 13.01
CA SER A 151 7.51 14.62 13.32
C SER A 151 6.44 15.01 12.30
N GLU A 152 5.36 14.24 12.26
CA GLU A 152 4.17 14.57 11.46
C GLU A 152 3.52 15.88 11.92
N ALA A 153 3.46 16.13 13.23
CA ALA A 153 2.97 17.40 13.78
C ALA A 153 3.79 18.60 13.29
N THR A 154 5.10 18.45 13.13
CA THR A 154 5.96 19.50 12.54
C THR A 154 5.60 19.72 11.07
N LEU A 155 5.43 18.63 10.30
CA LEU A 155 5.04 18.73 8.89
C LEU A 155 3.68 19.41 8.71
N ASP A 156 2.69 19.00 9.50
CA ASP A 156 1.35 19.61 9.53
C ASP A 156 1.43 21.12 9.76
N GLU A 157 2.26 21.54 10.72
CA GLU A 157 2.46 22.95 11.02
C GLU A 157 3.08 23.72 9.84
N MET A 158 4.00 23.11 9.10
CA MET A 158 4.60 23.70 7.92
C MET A 158 3.60 23.82 6.76
N GLU A 159 2.74 22.82 6.62
CA GLU A 159 1.74 22.67 5.54
C GLU A 159 0.42 23.40 5.82
N ARG A 160 0.23 23.98 7.02
CA ARG A 160 -0.95 24.82 7.32
C ARG A 160 -1.04 26.01 6.35
N MET A 161 -2.26 26.21 5.85
CA MET A 161 -2.64 27.27 4.91
C MET A 161 -2.77 28.66 5.54
N ASP A 162 -2.72 28.76 6.86
CA ASP A 162 -2.96 30.03 7.54
C ASP A 162 -1.83 31.04 7.24
N GLN A 163 -2.22 32.20 6.71
CA GLN A 163 -1.33 33.34 6.44
C GLN A 163 -0.81 33.99 7.72
N SER A 164 -1.26 33.54 8.90
CA SER A 164 -0.78 34.01 10.20
C SER A 164 0.71 33.78 10.44
N ARG A 165 1.34 32.81 9.75
CA ARG A 165 2.77 32.51 9.91
C ARG A 165 3.58 33.07 8.77
N SER A 166 4.50 33.98 9.12
CA SER A 166 5.49 34.50 8.20
C SER A 166 6.44 33.39 7.73
N LEU A 167 7.15 33.63 6.63
CA LEU A 167 8.21 32.74 6.17
C LEU A 167 9.27 32.52 7.28
N ASP A 168 9.56 33.56 8.06
CA ASP A 168 10.54 33.50 9.15
C ASP A 168 10.05 32.67 10.34
N ASP A 169 8.74 32.67 10.63
CA ASP A 169 8.15 31.75 11.61
C ASP A 169 8.33 30.30 11.16
N LYS A 170 8.02 30.00 9.89
CA LYS A 170 8.19 28.65 9.31
C LYS A 170 9.64 28.18 9.34
N LYS A 171 10.61 29.07 9.05
CA LYS A 171 12.04 28.78 9.20
C LYS A 171 12.41 28.48 10.64
N THR A 172 11.96 29.31 11.58
CA THR A 172 12.27 29.17 13.00
C THR A 172 11.75 27.85 13.56
N ILE A 173 10.51 27.48 13.23
CA ILE A 173 9.90 26.20 13.64
C ILE A 173 10.71 25.02 13.10
N LEU A 174 11.03 25.05 11.79
CA LEU A 174 11.74 23.94 11.16
C LEU A 174 13.16 23.77 11.72
N LEU A 175 13.90 24.86 11.90
CA LEU A 175 15.25 24.83 12.46
C LEU A 175 15.24 24.38 13.93
N THR A 176 14.22 24.76 14.69
CA THR A 176 14.02 24.29 16.07
C THR A 176 13.77 22.79 16.10
N ALA A 177 12.86 22.29 15.26
CA ALA A 177 12.58 20.86 15.13
C ALA A 177 13.82 20.06 14.69
N MET A 178 14.61 20.56 13.74
CA MET A 178 15.89 19.94 13.36
C MET A 178 16.85 19.87 14.55
N LYS A 179 17.00 20.95 15.32
CA LYS A 179 17.88 21.00 16.49
C LYS A 179 17.44 20.03 17.57
N GLU A 180 16.14 19.94 17.86
CA GLU A 180 15.57 18.98 18.80
C GLU A 180 15.84 17.54 18.33
N THR A 181 15.62 17.24 17.05
CA THR A 181 15.94 15.93 16.47
C THR A 181 17.41 15.57 16.64
N VAL A 182 18.34 16.49 16.36
CA VAL A 182 19.79 16.26 16.53
C VAL A 182 20.16 16.07 18.00
N SER A 183 19.50 16.80 18.90
CA SER A 183 19.72 16.69 20.34
C SER A 183 19.27 15.33 20.89
N ASN A 184 18.16 14.80 20.34
CA ASN A 184 17.62 13.50 20.72
C ASN A 184 18.39 12.33 20.08
N ASP A 185 18.78 12.46 18.81
CA ASP A 185 19.55 11.46 18.07
C ASP A 185 20.57 12.16 17.16
N TYR A 186 21.82 12.21 17.63
CA TYR A 186 22.91 12.89 16.92
C TYR A 186 23.18 12.31 15.53
N ARG A 187 22.84 11.03 15.29
CA ARG A 187 23.02 10.36 13.99
C ARG A 187 22.08 10.95 12.93
N LYS A 188 20.97 11.56 13.34
CA LYS A 188 20.04 12.26 12.43
C LYS A 188 20.67 13.48 11.78
N LEU A 189 21.72 14.06 12.35
CA LEU A 189 22.43 15.19 11.73
C LEU A 189 22.93 14.83 10.33
N LYS A 190 23.48 13.62 10.14
CA LYS A 190 23.92 13.13 8.81
C LYS A 190 22.76 13.07 7.82
N ASN A 191 21.58 12.59 8.24
CA ASN A 191 20.40 12.52 7.39
C ASN A 191 19.84 13.92 7.05
N ILE A 192 19.79 14.82 8.03
CA ILE A 192 19.39 16.23 7.83
C ILE A 192 20.35 16.91 6.85
N ALA A 193 21.66 16.74 7.02
CA ALA A 193 22.67 17.33 6.17
C ALA A 193 22.61 16.81 4.73
N LYS A 194 22.34 15.52 4.53
CA LYS A 194 22.07 14.93 3.20
C LYS A 194 20.85 15.58 2.54
N VAL A 195 19.73 15.70 3.26
CA VAL A 195 18.53 16.39 2.73
C VAL A 195 18.83 17.84 2.36
N LEU A 196 19.55 18.58 3.20
CA LEU A 196 19.95 19.96 2.92
C LEU A 196 20.89 20.06 1.70
N SER A 197 21.70 19.03 1.44
CA SER A 197 22.59 18.94 0.29
C SER A 197 21.83 18.78 -1.04
N ASP A 198 20.66 18.14 -1.00
CA ASP A 198 19.83 17.88 -2.18
C ASP A 198 19.02 19.12 -2.62
N VAL A 199 18.88 20.12 -1.74
CA VAL A 199 18.12 21.35 -2.01
C VAL A 199 19.06 22.48 -2.44
N GLU A 200 18.80 23.07 -3.61
CA GLU A 200 19.69 24.05 -4.27
C GLU A 200 20.11 25.19 -3.32
N GLY A 201 19.17 25.80 -2.60
CA GLY A 201 19.44 26.92 -1.70
C GLY A 201 20.36 26.56 -0.52
N THR A 202 20.25 25.36 0.03
CA THR A 202 21.00 24.91 1.22
C THR A 202 22.17 23.99 0.90
N ARG A 203 22.41 23.67 -0.38
CA ARG A 203 23.34 22.63 -0.84
C ARG A 203 24.73 22.73 -0.23
N HIS A 204 25.33 23.92 -0.31
CA HIS A 204 26.69 24.16 0.18
C HIS A 204 26.80 23.96 1.69
N ILE A 205 25.80 24.44 2.45
CA ILE A 205 25.74 24.29 3.91
C ILE A 205 25.52 22.83 4.30
N GLY A 206 24.64 22.12 3.59
CA GLY A 206 24.42 20.69 3.79
C GLY A 206 25.73 19.89 3.64
N ARG A 207 26.49 20.17 2.56
CA ARG A 207 27.80 19.54 2.34
C ARG A 207 28.81 19.88 3.42
N GLU A 208 28.88 21.14 3.84
CA GLU A 208 29.75 21.57 4.93
C GLU A 208 29.43 20.84 6.25
N ILE A 209 28.13 20.67 6.57
CA ILE A 209 27.70 19.92 7.74
C ILE A 209 28.09 18.44 7.62
N VAL A 210 27.93 17.80 6.45
CA VAL A 210 28.37 16.41 6.23
C VAL A 210 29.86 16.27 6.46
N THR A 211 30.68 17.15 5.88
CA THR A 211 32.14 17.11 6.06
C THR A 211 32.53 17.26 7.52
N LYS A 212 31.99 18.27 8.23
CA LYS A 212 32.26 18.45 9.67
C LYS A 212 31.77 17.28 10.52
N TYR A 213 30.63 16.68 10.15
CA TYR A 213 30.11 15.49 10.83
C TYR A 213 31.09 14.32 10.67
N GLU A 214 31.56 14.05 9.45
CA GLU A 214 32.48 12.94 9.17
C GLU A 214 33.87 13.14 9.76
N GLU A 215 34.36 14.38 9.83
CA GLU A 215 35.64 14.71 10.47
C GLU A 215 35.61 14.52 12.00
N LYS A 216 34.50 14.89 12.64
CA LYS A 216 34.42 14.97 14.10
C LYS A 216 33.66 13.83 14.78
N ILE A 217 32.83 13.11 14.03
CA ILE A 217 31.98 12.03 14.54
C ILE A 217 32.30 10.77 13.71
N SER A 218 33.04 9.84 14.31
CA SER A 218 33.57 8.64 13.63
C SER A 218 32.48 7.80 12.93
N GLN A 219 32.79 7.28 11.74
CA GLN A 219 31.86 6.57 10.84
C GLN A 219 31.49 5.14 11.27
N ASP A 220 32.24 4.53 12.19
CA ASP A 220 32.15 3.08 12.50
C ASP A 220 30.84 2.66 13.19
N ASP A 221 30.02 3.66 13.58
CA ASP A 221 28.73 3.49 14.23
C ASP A 221 27.55 3.41 13.25
N ASP A 222 27.76 3.71 11.95
CA ASP A 222 26.79 3.42 10.90
C ASP A 222 26.65 1.90 10.70
N SER A 223 27.60 1.08 11.20
CA SER A 223 27.61 -0.39 11.13
C SER A 223 26.74 -1.09 12.18
N THR A 224 26.42 -0.41 13.30
CA THR A 224 25.20 -0.73 14.06
C THR A 224 24.00 -0.11 13.35
N VAL A 225 23.84 -0.53 12.09
CA VAL A 225 22.52 -0.82 11.57
C VAL A 225 21.95 -1.82 12.57
N VAL A 226 21.31 -1.33 13.63
CA VAL A 226 20.00 -1.89 13.94
C VAL A 226 19.32 -1.79 12.59
N GLN A 227 19.40 -2.89 11.81
CA GLN A 227 18.37 -3.22 10.84
C GLN A 227 17.16 -2.93 11.67
N LEU A 228 16.48 -1.82 11.35
CA LEU A 228 15.26 -1.42 12.02
C LEU A 228 14.53 -2.73 12.11
N GLN A 229 14.52 -3.27 13.32
CA GLN A 229 13.89 -4.54 13.55
C GLN A 229 12.49 -4.11 13.19
N GLU A 230 12.02 -4.59 12.04
CA GLU A 230 10.61 -4.64 11.73
C GLU A 230 10.07 -5.58 12.81
N VAL A 231 10.03 -5.07 14.05
CA VAL A 231 9.06 -5.41 15.06
C VAL A 231 7.80 -5.40 14.24
N ALA A 232 7.21 -6.59 14.08
CA ALA A 232 6.03 -6.83 13.28
C ALA A 232 5.04 -5.69 13.54
N GLY A 233 5.12 -4.66 12.71
CA GLY A 233 4.32 -3.47 12.85
C GLY A 233 2.91 -3.89 12.54
N SER A 234 1.94 -3.19 13.13
CA SER A 234 0.58 -3.32 12.64
C SER A 234 0.54 -3.05 11.12
N ASN A 235 -0.46 -3.59 10.42
CA ASN A 235 -0.60 -3.33 8.98
C ASN A 235 -0.71 -1.81 8.70
N GLU A 236 -1.27 -1.07 9.66
CA GLU A 236 -1.37 0.38 9.72
C GLU A 236 -0.01 1.08 9.79
N ASP A 237 0.93 0.58 10.60
CA ASP A 237 2.30 1.10 10.68
C ASP A 237 3.04 0.90 9.35
N CYS A 238 2.87 -0.27 8.71
CA CYS A 238 3.49 -0.56 7.43
C CYS A 238 2.96 0.37 6.31
N ALA A 239 1.64 0.52 6.20
CA ALA A 239 1.02 1.40 5.22
C ALA A 239 1.42 2.87 5.42
N SER A 240 1.41 3.34 6.67
CA SER A 240 1.85 4.69 7.04
C SER A 240 3.34 4.91 6.70
N ASN A 241 4.19 3.91 6.95
CA ASN A 241 5.60 3.95 6.61
C ASN A 241 5.83 4.02 5.08
N LEU A 242 5.07 3.25 4.30
CA LEU A 242 5.14 3.29 2.84
C LEU A 242 4.73 4.66 2.29
N LEU A 243 3.63 5.22 2.80
CA LEU A 243 3.18 6.56 2.42
C LEU A 243 4.24 7.62 2.79
N ARG A 244 4.76 7.58 4.02
CA ARG A 244 5.81 8.48 4.50
C ARG A 244 7.06 8.45 3.64
N ASN A 245 7.53 7.27 3.25
CA ASN A 245 8.75 7.10 2.45
C ASN A 245 8.63 7.71 1.05
N ASN A 246 7.42 7.87 0.53
CA ASN A 246 7.16 8.42 -0.81
C ASN A 246 6.60 9.85 -0.75
N TYR A 247 6.48 10.44 0.44
CA TYR A 247 5.74 11.67 0.66
C TYR A 247 6.28 12.85 -0.15
N SER A 248 7.60 13.06 -0.19
CA SER A 248 8.22 14.17 -0.92
C SER A 248 8.06 14.03 -2.43
N SER A 249 8.04 12.80 -2.95
CA SER A 249 7.78 12.56 -4.37
C SER A 249 6.32 12.85 -4.70
N LEU A 250 5.39 12.40 -3.84
CA LEU A 250 3.96 12.68 -3.99
C LEU A 250 3.66 14.19 -3.92
N SER A 251 4.28 14.91 -2.98
CA SER A 251 4.08 16.36 -2.81
C SER A 251 4.63 17.19 -3.98
N GLN A 252 5.51 16.62 -4.80
CA GLN A 252 6.06 17.26 -6.00
C GLN A 252 5.37 16.81 -7.29
N SER A 253 4.97 15.54 -7.39
CA SER A 253 4.47 14.93 -8.63
C SER A 253 2.96 15.04 -8.83
N ILE A 254 2.15 15.27 -7.78
CA ILE A 254 0.71 15.45 -7.96
C ILE A 254 0.43 16.81 -8.63
N THR A 255 0.05 16.80 -9.90
CA THR A 255 -0.24 18.01 -10.68
C THR A 255 -1.73 18.41 -10.61
N GLU A 256 -2.62 17.43 -10.47
CA GLU A 256 -4.07 17.61 -10.43
C GLU A 256 -4.71 17.18 -9.09
N PRO A 257 -4.38 17.85 -7.97
CA PRO A 257 -4.84 17.43 -6.64
C PRO A 257 -6.38 17.46 -6.50
N VAL A 258 -7.07 18.37 -7.19
CA VAL A 258 -8.55 18.44 -7.17
C VAL A 258 -9.17 17.22 -7.87
N CYS A 259 -8.64 16.82 -9.02
CA CYS A 259 -9.12 15.63 -9.73
C CYS A 259 -8.86 14.36 -8.92
N LEU A 260 -7.68 14.26 -8.29
CA LEU A 260 -7.32 13.17 -7.40
C LEU A 260 -8.27 13.12 -6.18
N ALA A 261 -8.52 14.26 -5.54
CA ALA A 261 -9.45 14.36 -4.41
C ALA A 261 -10.87 13.92 -4.77
N LYS A 262 -11.38 14.30 -5.96
CA LYS A 262 -12.71 13.85 -6.44
C LYS A 262 -12.80 12.33 -6.58
N LEU A 263 -11.71 11.66 -6.96
CA LEU A 263 -11.68 10.20 -7.09
C LEU A 263 -11.58 9.48 -5.74
N LEU A 264 -11.04 10.14 -4.72
CA LEU A 264 -10.94 9.62 -3.36
C LEU A 264 -12.15 9.95 -2.48
N HIS A 265 -13.03 10.81 -2.96
CA HIS A 265 -14.15 11.35 -2.22
C HIS A 265 -15.11 10.24 -1.77
N LYS A 266 -15.61 10.33 -0.53
CA LYS A 266 -16.52 9.38 0.14
C LYS A 266 -15.91 8.03 0.51
N GLU A 267 -14.77 7.64 -0.07
CA GLU A 267 -14.08 6.39 0.26
C GLU A 267 -12.84 6.61 1.13
N VAL A 268 -12.04 7.64 0.84
CA VAL A 268 -10.80 7.94 1.56
C VAL A 268 -10.86 9.32 2.21
N ILE A 269 -11.50 10.30 1.57
CA ILE A 269 -11.59 11.68 2.08
C ILE A 269 -13.04 12.17 2.19
N SER A 270 -13.28 13.08 3.15
CA SER A 270 -14.62 13.63 3.45
C SER A 270 -15.02 14.80 2.54
N ASP A 271 -16.29 15.23 2.65
CA ASP A 271 -16.82 16.41 1.96
C ASP A 271 -16.07 17.69 2.37
N GLU A 272 -15.72 17.84 3.65
CA GLU A 272 -14.98 18.98 4.17
C GLU A 272 -13.59 19.07 3.54
N VAL A 273 -12.90 17.94 3.43
CA VAL A 273 -11.56 17.87 2.80
C VAL A 273 -11.65 18.22 1.32
N LEU A 274 -12.61 17.66 0.59
CA LEU A 274 -12.80 17.96 -0.83
C LEU A 274 -13.06 19.46 -1.04
N SER A 275 -13.93 20.05 -0.22
CA SER A 275 -14.21 21.48 -0.25
C SER A 275 -12.97 22.32 0.04
N CYS A 276 -12.13 21.91 1.02
CA CYS A 276 -10.86 22.58 1.31
C CYS A 276 -9.89 22.51 0.12
N VAL A 277 -9.72 21.34 -0.50
CA VAL A 277 -8.84 21.14 -1.67
C VAL A 277 -9.29 21.98 -2.87
N MET A 278 -10.59 22.22 -3.03
CA MET A 278 -11.15 23.08 -4.08
C MET A 278 -11.05 24.58 -3.76
N SER A 279 -11.03 24.95 -2.47
CA SER A 279 -11.08 26.34 -2.00
C SER A 279 -9.71 27.02 -1.86
N THR A 280 -8.60 26.29 -2.06
CA THR A 280 -7.21 26.74 -1.96
C THR A 280 -6.79 27.76 -3.03
N ARG A 281 -7.55 28.83 -3.28
CA ARG A 281 -7.20 30.02 -4.11
C ARG A 281 -6.40 29.76 -5.41
N GLY A 282 -6.49 28.59 -6.03
CA GLY A 282 -5.70 28.18 -7.20
C GLY A 282 -4.24 27.72 -6.94
N SER A 283 -3.79 27.60 -5.69
CA SER A 283 -2.44 27.08 -5.36
C SER A 283 -2.43 25.55 -5.36
N VAL A 284 -1.81 24.97 -6.40
CA VAL A 284 -1.63 23.51 -6.54
C VAL A 284 -0.85 22.93 -5.36
N SER A 285 0.11 23.68 -4.80
CA SER A 285 0.87 23.24 -3.63
C SER A 285 0.01 23.12 -2.37
N ASP A 286 -0.89 24.07 -2.14
CA ASP A 286 -1.76 24.06 -0.96
C ASP A 286 -2.84 22.99 -1.09
N SER A 287 -3.45 22.85 -2.28
CA SER A 287 -4.36 21.74 -2.59
C SER A 287 -3.70 20.38 -2.32
N ARG A 288 -2.44 20.20 -2.74
CA ARG A 288 -1.67 18.97 -2.51
C ARG A 288 -1.45 18.71 -1.03
N ALA A 289 -1.04 19.74 -0.27
CA ALA A 289 -0.76 19.59 1.15
C ALA A 289 -2.00 19.17 1.93
N VAL A 290 -3.15 19.81 1.67
CA VAL A 290 -4.44 19.44 2.28
C VAL A 290 -4.83 18.01 1.93
N LEU A 291 -4.73 17.65 0.64
CA LEU A 291 -5.05 16.30 0.15
C LEU A 291 -4.15 15.25 0.80
N LEU A 292 -2.84 15.45 0.77
CA LEU A 292 -1.87 14.48 1.27
C LEU A 292 -1.96 14.32 2.79
N LYS A 293 -2.25 15.39 3.53
CA LYS A 293 -2.57 15.29 4.95
C LYS A 293 -3.79 14.41 5.19
N ALA A 294 -4.90 14.66 4.50
CA ALA A 294 -6.11 13.86 4.67
C ALA A 294 -5.88 12.38 4.31
N VAL A 295 -5.05 12.10 3.30
CA VAL A 295 -4.64 10.72 2.97
C VAL A 295 -3.79 10.10 4.07
N ARG A 296 -2.86 10.83 4.70
CA ARG A 296 -2.11 10.33 5.87
C ARG A 296 -3.06 9.94 7.00
N ASP A 297 -3.96 10.84 7.38
CA ASP A 297 -4.95 10.63 8.44
C ASP A 297 -5.83 9.39 8.14
N ALA A 298 -6.27 9.26 6.90
CA ALA A 298 -7.08 8.13 6.44
C ALA A 298 -6.30 6.80 6.47
N VAL A 299 -5.04 6.79 6.02
CA VAL A 299 -4.18 5.59 6.01
C VAL A 299 -3.81 5.17 7.43
N HIS A 300 -3.56 6.12 8.32
CA HIS A 300 -3.29 5.85 9.73
C HIS A 300 -4.50 5.20 10.40
N SER A 301 -5.72 5.62 10.03
CA SER A 301 -6.97 5.09 10.57
C SER A 301 -7.34 3.73 9.98
N ASN A 302 -6.99 3.47 8.72
CA ASN A 302 -7.28 2.22 8.03
C ASN A 302 -6.29 2.01 6.87
N TYR A 303 -5.41 1.02 7.04
CA TYR A 303 -4.35 0.70 6.08
C TYR A 303 -4.86 0.43 4.65
N LYS A 304 -6.12 -0.01 4.49
CA LYS A 304 -6.75 -0.27 3.18
C LYS A 304 -6.91 0.99 2.33
N HIS A 305 -6.98 2.17 2.96
CA HIS A 305 -7.04 3.44 2.23
C HIS A 305 -5.77 3.71 1.41
N LEU A 306 -4.63 3.09 1.76
CA LEU A 306 -3.41 3.21 0.96
C LEU A 306 -3.60 2.56 -0.41
N GLU A 307 -4.28 1.41 -0.47
CA GLU A 307 -4.52 0.72 -1.74
C GLU A 307 -5.43 1.53 -2.66
N LEU A 308 -6.50 2.12 -2.11
CA LEU A 308 -7.37 3.03 -2.87
C LEU A 308 -6.60 4.26 -3.34
N PHE A 309 -5.80 4.89 -2.48
CA PHE A 309 -4.96 6.02 -2.87
C PHE A 309 -4.01 5.68 -4.03
N VAL A 310 -3.33 4.53 -3.93
CA VAL A 310 -2.44 4.02 -4.96
C VAL A 310 -3.18 3.71 -6.27
N THR A 311 -4.41 3.18 -6.18
CA THR A 311 -5.29 2.99 -7.35
C THR A 311 -5.50 4.30 -8.09
N VAL A 312 -5.75 5.38 -7.35
CA VAL A 312 -5.97 6.70 -7.94
C VAL A 312 -4.69 7.25 -8.54
N LEU A 313 -3.55 7.18 -7.84
CA LEU A 313 -2.25 7.67 -8.33
C LEU A 313 -1.86 7.05 -9.68
N ARG A 314 -2.20 5.77 -9.89
CA ARG A 314 -1.91 5.03 -11.14
C ARG A 314 -2.70 5.51 -12.35
N LYS A 315 -3.74 6.33 -12.15
CA LYS A 315 -4.55 6.90 -13.24
C LYS A 315 -3.96 8.18 -13.83
N PHE A 316 -2.98 8.79 -13.16
CA PHE A 316 -2.30 10.01 -13.61
C PHE A 316 -0.86 9.68 -14.01
N SER A 317 -0.45 10.09 -15.21
CA SER A 317 0.88 9.78 -15.77
C SER A 317 2.03 10.18 -14.85
N GLU A 318 1.92 11.33 -14.20
CA GLU A 318 2.92 11.97 -13.36
C GLU A 318 3.15 11.22 -12.05
N THR A 319 2.12 10.50 -11.57
CA THR A 319 2.17 9.74 -10.31
C THR A 319 2.11 8.23 -10.51
N ALA A 320 1.91 7.74 -11.74
CA ALA A 320 1.71 6.32 -12.00
C ALA A 320 2.88 5.46 -11.52
N HIS A 321 4.11 5.88 -11.82
CA HIS A 321 5.32 5.18 -11.37
C HIS A 321 5.47 5.14 -9.84
N ILE A 322 5.04 6.20 -9.13
CA ILE A 322 5.03 6.25 -7.67
C ILE A 322 3.99 5.26 -7.13
N GLY A 323 2.78 5.29 -7.71
CA GLY A 323 1.70 4.36 -7.40
C GLY A 323 2.12 2.91 -7.61
N ASP A 324 2.73 2.57 -8.74
CA ASP A 324 3.23 1.22 -9.04
C ASP A 324 4.27 0.74 -8.01
N ASN A 325 5.21 1.62 -7.63
CA ASN A 325 6.23 1.30 -6.63
C ASN A 325 5.62 1.05 -5.23
N ILE A 326 4.69 1.90 -4.80
CA ILE A 326 3.98 1.70 -3.52
C ILE A 326 3.15 0.42 -3.57
N PHE A 327 2.41 0.20 -4.67
CA PHE A 327 1.57 -0.98 -4.85
C PHE A 327 2.36 -2.28 -4.74
N LYS A 328 3.52 -2.34 -5.41
CA LYS A 328 4.41 -3.50 -5.36
C LYS A 328 4.81 -3.82 -3.92
N LYS A 329 5.34 -2.84 -3.19
CA LYS A 329 5.78 -3.02 -1.79
C LYS A 329 4.63 -3.36 -0.84
N TYR A 330 3.49 -2.68 -0.99
CA TYR A 330 2.30 -2.94 -0.18
C TYR A 330 1.76 -4.36 -0.38
N SER A 331 1.79 -4.85 -1.62
CA SER A 331 1.29 -6.18 -1.95
C SER A 331 2.27 -7.32 -1.64
N GLU A 332 3.57 -7.05 -1.51
CA GLU A 332 4.56 -7.99 -0.95
C GLU A 332 4.31 -8.24 0.56
N TYR A 333 3.89 -7.21 1.29
CA TYR A 333 3.69 -7.27 2.74
C TYR A 333 2.37 -7.97 3.17
N ASN A 334 1.28 -7.78 2.43
CA ASN A 334 -0.04 -8.31 2.77
C ASN A 334 -0.19 -9.85 2.56
N HIS A 335 0.90 -10.58 2.29
CA HIS A 335 0.91 -12.00 1.94
C HIS A 335 1.47 -12.94 3.02
N SER A 336 1.47 -12.56 4.30
CA SER A 336 1.63 -13.57 5.36
C SER A 336 0.42 -14.51 5.34
N LEU A 337 0.63 -15.75 4.87
CA LEU A 337 -0.40 -16.73 4.54
C LEU A 337 -1.31 -17.07 5.74
N ASN A 338 -2.61 -17.13 5.48
CA ASN A 338 -3.67 -17.40 6.46
C ASN A 338 -3.57 -18.85 7.02
N PRO A 339 -3.67 -19.10 8.34
CA PRO A 339 -3.59 -20.44 8.94
C PRO A 339 -4.60 -21.47 8.40
N LEU A 340 -5.80 -21.03 7.99
CA LEU A 340 -6.81 -21.89 7.32
C LEU A 340 -6.35 -22.46 5.97
N LEU A 341 -5.34 -21.83 5.37
CA LEU A 341 -4.76 -22.22 4.09
C LEU A 341 -3.80 -23.41 4.26
N ILE A 342 -3.23 -23.60 5.46
CA ILE A 342 -2.32 -24.72 5.79
C ILE A 342 -3.11 -26.04 5.91
N ASP A 343 -4.27 -26.02 6.58
CA ASP A 343 -5.10 -27.21 6.75
C ASP A 343 -5.65 -27.75 5.41
N ILE A 344 -5.96 -26.87 4.46
CA ILE A 344 -6.43 -27.26 3.11
C ILE A 344 -5.27 -27.82 2.27
N LEU A 345 -4.06 -27.30 2.45
CA LEU A 345 -2.86 -27.78 1.76
C LEU A 345 -2.47 -29.20 2.21
N GLU A 346 -2.60 -29.51 3.51
CA GLU A 346 -2.33 -30.85 4.05
C GLU A 346 -3.37 -31.90 3.62
N GLN A 347 -4.64 -31.52 3.40
CA GLN A 347 -5.68 -32.45 2.95
C GLN A 347 -5.64 -32.75 1.45
N CYS A 348 -5.25 -31.77 0.61
CA CYS A 348 -5.24 -31.95 -0.84
C CYS A 348 -3.90 -32.51 -1.38
N PHE A 349 -2.80 -32.39 -0.63
CA PHE A 349 -1.47 -32.82 -1.07
C PHE A 349 -0.68 -33.50 0.07
N PRO A 350 -0.94 -34.79 0.36
CA PRO A 350 -0.22 -35.52 1.39
C PRO A 350 1.27 -35.77 1.06
N ASP A 351 1.64 -35.66 -0.22
CA ASP A 351 2.97 -35.99 -0.73
C ASP A 351 3.75 -34.75 -1.23
N GLY A 352 3.73 -33.64 -0.49
CA GLY A 352 4.76 -32.58 -0.40
C GLY A 352 5.52 -31.99 -1.62
N ASN A 353 5.25 -32.38 -2.87
CA ASN A 353 6.14 -32.14 -4.02
C ASN A 353 5.53 -31.24 -5.12
N SER A 354 4.50 -30.46 -4.82
CA SER A 354 3.92 -29.51 -5.78
C SER A 354 4.61 -28.16 -5.72
N SER A 355 4.78 -27.52 -6.88
CA SER A 355 5.41 -26.20 -7.01
C SER A 355 4.48 -25.07 -6.55
N ILE A 356 5.07 -23.96 -6.07
CA ILE A 356 4.34 -22.78 -5.57
C ILE A 356 3.37 -22.21 -6.65
N GLU A 357 3.73 -22.33 -7.93
CA GLU A 357 2.93 -21.87 -9.08
C GLU A 357 1.67 -22.73 -9.31
N GLU A 358 1.72 -24.03 -9.00
CA GLU A 358 0.56 -24.94 -9.08
C GLU A 358 -0.45 -24.65 -7.97
N ILE A 359 0.04 -24.25 -6.79
CA ILE A 359 -0.77 -23.88 -5.63
C ILE A 359 -1.52 -22.56 -5.88
N GLU A 360 -0.87 -21.56 -6.49
CA GLU A 360 -1.49 -20.26 -6.78
C GLU A 360 -2.64 -20.33 -7.80
N CYS A 361 -2.57 -21.26 -8.75
CA CYS A 361 -3.59 -21.46 -9.78
C CYS A 361 -4.88 -22.09 -9.20
N LEU A 362 -4.75 -23.01 -8.25
CA LEU A 362 -5.90 -23.67 -7.59
C LEU A 362 -6.57 -22.80 -6.52
N LEU A 363 -5.81 -21.94 -5.83
CA LEU A 363 -6.35 -20.98 -4.85
C LEU A 363 -7.34 -19.96 -5.46
N GLY A 364 -7.40 -19.85 -6.79
CA GLY A 364 -8.39 -19.03 -7.49
C GLY A 364 -9.84 -19.48 -7.28
N THR A 365 -10.10 -20.75 -6.93
CA THR A 365 -11.48 -21.27 -6.76
C THR A 365 -11.95 -21.28 -5.30
N ALA A 366 -11.05 -21.37 -4.32
CA ALA A 366 -11.42 -21.42 -2.89
C ALA A 366 -11.75 -20.05 -2.26
N ALA A 367 -11.30 -18.95 -2.87
CA ALA A 367 -11.50 -17.59 -2.35
C ALA A 367 -12.96 -17.06 -2.44
N ILE A 368 -13.88 -17.82 -3.03
CA ILE A 368 -15.28 -17.38 -3.25
C ILE A 368 -16.08 -17.32 -1.92
N ALA A 369 -15.59 -17.91 -0.83
CA ALA A 369 -16.32 -18.00 0.43
C ALA A 369 -16.19 -16.78 1.37
N GLN A 370 -15.24 -15.86 1.20
CA GLN A 370 -15.08 -14.72 2.13
C GLN A 370 -14.67 -13.42 1.44
N GLY A 371 -15.65 -12.67 0.93
CA GLY A 371 -15.71 -11.20 0.95
C GLY A 371 -14.49 -10.33 0.55
N GLN A 372 -13.45 -10.85 -0.10
CA GLN A 372 -12.26 -10.10 -0.53
C GLN A 372 -12.07 -10.18 -2.05
N ALA A 373 -11.47 -9.11 -2.60
CA ALA A 373 -11.27 -8.79 -4.01
C ALA A 373 -11.38 -9.97 -4.99
N VAL A 374 -12.42 -9.94 -5.83
CA VAL A 374 -12.69 -10.93 -6.88
C VAL A 374 -11.48 -11.02 -7.80
N ARG A 375 -10.64 -12.05 -7.62
CA ARG A 375 -9.61 -12.45 -8.58
C ARG A 375 -10.33 -12.89 -9.85
N ARG A 376 -10.32 -12.06 -10.90
CA ARG A 376 -10.93 -12.41 -12.19
C ARG A 376 -9.92 -13.11 -13.08
N ILE A 377 -10.15 -14.40 -13.32
CA ILE A 377 -9.57 -15.08 -14.47
C ILE A 377 -10.33 -14.56 -15.71
N LEU A 378 -9.68 -13.69 -16.49
CA LEU A 378 -10.22 -13.22 -17.76
C LEU A 378 -10.12 -14.36 -18.78
N ILE A 379 -11.25 -14.94 -19.15
CA ILE A 379 -11.33 -15.90 -20.25
C ILE A 379 -11.21 -15.12 -21.57
N PRO A 380 -10.19 -15.39 -22.42
CA PRO A 380 -10.00 -14.72 -23.69
C PRO A 380 -11.24 -14.78 -24.62
N ARG A 381 -11.58 -13.67 -25.27
CA ARG A 381 -12.73 -13.56 -26.21
C ARG A 381 -12.68 -14.57 -27.36
N ASN A 382 -11.50 -15.06 -27.73
CA ASN A 382 -11.31 -16.05 -28.79
C ASN A 382 -11.78 -17.47 -28.40
N MET A 383 -12.18 -17.71 -27.14
CA MET A 383 -12.64 -19.02 -26.65
C MET A 383 -14.16 -19.23 -26.71
N SER A 384 -14.94 -18.22 -27.15
CA SER A 384 -16.40 -18.32 -27.31
C SER A 384 -16.85 -19.49 -28.21
N PRO A 385 -16.16 -19.79 -29.35
CA PRO A 385 -16.51 -20.94 -30.19
C PRO A 385 -16.34 -22.30 -29.47
N GLU A 386 -15.32 -22.46 -28.64
CA GLU A 386 -15.02 -23.70 -27.93
C GLU A 386 -16.00 -23.96 -26.78
N PHE A 387 -16.39 -22.92 -26.03
CA PHE A 387 -17.47 -23.02 -25.04
C PHE A 387 -18.81 -23.35 -25.69
N THR A 388 -19.10 -22.73 -26.84
CA THR A 388 -20.29 -23.06 -27.64
C THR A 388 -20.22 -24.53 -28.08
N SER A 389 -19.06 -25.02 -28.49
CA SER A 389 -18.86 -26.42 -28.88
C SER A 389 -19.18 -27.40 -27.75
N ILE A 390 -18.65 -27.17 -26.54
CA ILE A 390 -18.94 -28.04 -25.37
C ILE A 390 -20.41 -27.97 -24.95
N ARG A 391 -21.03 -26.78 -24.97
CA ARG A 391 -22.45 -26.62 -24.64
C ARG A 391 -23.35 -27.35 -25.65
N THR A 392 -23.01 -27.31 -26.94
CA THR A 392 -23.70 -28.07 -27.98
C THR A 392 -23.52 -29.58 -27.77
N LYS A 393 -22.31 -30.04 -27.42
CA LYS A 393 -22.06 -31.47 -27.11
C LYS A 393 -22.82 -31.94 -25.87
N PHE A 394 -22.96 -31.10 -24.84
CA PHE A 394 -23.78 -31.39 -23.66
C PHE A 394 -25.25 -31.56 -24.03
N GLY A 395 -25.82 -30.60 -24.77
CA GLY A 395 -27.20 -30.67 -25.22
C GLY A 395 -27.46 -31.90 -26.11
N ALA A 396 -26.52 -32.23 -27.01
CA ALA A 396 -26.62 -33.40 -27.87
C ALA A 396 -26.52 -34.72 -27.10
N MET A 397 -25.61 -34.82 -26.13
CA MET A 397 -25.49 -35.99 -25.24
C MET A 397 -26.79 -36.20 -24.46
N PHE A 398 -27.30 -35.14 -23.82
CA PHE A 398 -28.51 -35.21 -23.02
C PHE A 398 -29.73 -35.61 -23.87
N TYR A 399 -29.88 -35.02 -25.06
CA TYR A 399 -30.95 -35.34 -25.98
C TYR A 399 -30.94 -36.83 -26.39
N LYS A 400 -29.77 -37.37 -26.75
CA LYS A 400 -29.64 -38.77 -27.14
C LYS A 400 -30.01 -39.72 -25.99
N ILE A 401 -29.51 -39.45 -24.78
CA ILE A 401 -29.82 -40.27 -23.61
C ILE A 401 -31.32 -40.18 -23.26
N ARG A 402 -31.91 -38.98 -23.32
CA ARG A 402 -33.36 -38.80 -23.17
C ARG A 402 -34.12 -39.68 -24.16
N THR A 403 -33.78 -39.65 -25.44
CA THR A 403 -34.48 -40.47 -26.45
C THR A 403 -34.37 -41.97 -26.18
N ILE A 404 -33.25 -42.44 -25.63
CA ILE A 404 -33.04 -43.85 -25.26
C ILE A 404 -33.86 -44.22 -24.02
N ILE A 405 -33.90 -43.35 -23.01
CA ILE A 405 -34.71 -43.57 -21.81
C ILE A 405 -36.19 -43.65 -22.17
N THR A 406 -36.69 -42.72 -22.99
CA THR A 406 -38.08 -42.70 -23.43
C THR A 406 -38.42 -43.94 -24.27
N SER A 407 -37.49 -44.45 -25.09
CA SER A 407 -37.72 -45.65 -25.91
C SER A 407 -37.64 -46.97 -25.13
N LYS A 408 -36.85 -47.03 -24.05
CA LYS A 408 -36.79 -48.20 -23.15
C LYS A 408 -38.01 -48.33 -22.22
N ASN A 409 -38.90 -47.33 -22.22
CA ASN A 409 -40.15 -47.32 -21.45
C ASN A 409 -39.94 -47.61 -19.95
N ILE A 410 -38.95 -46.93 -19.35
CA ILE A 410 -38.64 -47.02 -17.92
C ILE A 410 -39.83 -46.55 -17.10
N ASP A 411 -40.17 -47.24 -16.01
CA ASP A 411 -41.28 -46.82 -15.14
C ASP A 411 -40.97 -45.46 -14.49
N SER A 412 -41.91 -44.52 -14.63
CA SER A 412 -41.73 -43.15 -14.16
C SER A 412 -41.66 -43.06 -12.63
N ASN A 413 -42.30 -43.98 -11.90
CA ASN A 413 -42.24 -44.01 -10.44
C ASN A 413 -40.92 -44.60 -9.94
N GLU A 414 -40.38 -45.62 -10.63
CA GLU A 414 -39.05 -46.15 -10.34
C GLU A 414 -37.96 -45.10 -10.60
N LEU A 415 -38.04 -44.39 -11.73
CA LEU A 415 -37.11 -43.30 -12.05
C LEU A 415 -37.17 -42.18 -11.00
N LYS A 416 -38.38 -41.76 -10.59
CA LYS A 416 -38.56 -40.78 -9.51
C LYS A 416 -37.91 -41.24 -8.21
N LYS A 417 -38.20 -42.46 -7.76
CA LYS A 417 -37.67 -43.01 -6.51
C LYS A 417 -36.16 -42.97 -6.51
N LEU A 418 -35.53 -43.45 -7.59
CA LEU A 418 -34.08 -43.39 -7.75
C LEU A 418 -33.54 -41.96 -7.61
N ILE A 419 -34.15 -41.00 -8.31
CA ILE A 419 -33.70 -39.60 -8.28
C ILE A 419 -33.90 -39.01 -6.87
N THR A 420 -35.02 -39.27 -6.20
CA THR A 420 -35.27 -38.73 -4.86
C THR A 420 -34.37 -39.36 -3.79
N ASP A 421 -34.00 -40.64 -3.96
CA ASP A 421 -33.11 -41.34 -3.03
C ASP A 421 -31.65 -40.87 -3.19
N CYS A 422 -31.21 -40.61 -4.42
CA CYS A 422 -29.86 -40.11 -4.70
C CYS A 422 -29.73 -38.58 -4.57
N PHE A 423 -30.80 -37.83 -4.81
CA PHE A 423 -30.86 -36.37 -4.88
C PHE A 423 -32.09 -35.85 -4.14
N SER A 424 -32.05 -35.95 -2.81
CA SER A 424 -33.18 -35.61 -1.93
C SER A 424 -33.72 -34.17 -2.09
N ASP A 425 -32.89 -33.25 -2.60
CA ASP A 425 -33.26 -31.87 -2.92
C ASP A 425 -34.26 -31.75 -4.09
N LEU A 426 -34.36 -32.78 -4.94
CA LEU A 426 -35.27 -32.79 -6.09
C LEU A 426 -36.67 -33.34 -5.75
N LYS A 427 -36.86 -33.88 -4.54
CA LYS A 427 -38.14 -34.44 -4.07
C LYS A 427 -39.35 -33.51 -4.26
N PRO A 428 -39.34 -32.24 -3.81
CA PRO A 428 -40.49 -31.35 -3.97
C PRO A 428 -40.82 -31.02 -5.44
N LEU A 429 -39.83 -31.08 -6.33
CA LEU A 429 -40.02 -30.82 -7.77
C LEU A 429 -40.65 -32.01 -8.50
N LEU A 430 -40.49 -33.24 -7.97
CA LEU A 430 -40.91 -34.48 -8.63
C LEU A 430 -42.28 -35.01 -8.15
N GLU A 431 -42.83 -34.46 -7.06
CA GLU A 431 -44.08 -34.93 -6.44
C GLU A 431 -45.27 -34.94 -7.43
N ASN A 432 -45.40 -33.90 -8.27
CA ASN A 432 -46.55 -33.73 -9.18
C ASN A 432 -46.26 -34.08 -10.66
N ILE A 433 -45.07 -34.61 -10.99
CA ILE A 433 -44.66 -34.80 -12.39
C ILE A 433 -44.88 -36.24 -12.86
N GLU A 434 -45.89 -36.57 -13.66
CA GLU A 434 -46.10 -37.98 -14.05
C GLU A 434 -45.31 -38.42 -15.28
N ASN A 435 -44.89 -37.47 -16.12
CA ASN A 435 -44.22 -37.72 -17.39
C ASN A 435 -42.69 -37.85 -17.25
N ILE A 436 -42.12 -38.92 -17.81
CA ILE A 436 -40.66 -39.17 -17.91
C ILE A 436 -39.93 -37.98 -18.52
N ASP A 437 -40.47 -37.36 -19.58
CA ASP A 437 -39.81 -36.22 -20.20
C ASP A 437 -39.66 -35.06 -19.22
N ASN A 438 -40.72 -34.72 -18.49
CA ASN A 438 -40.69 -33.65 -17.50
C ASN A 438 -39.76 -34.00 -16.31
N ILE A 439 -39.67 -35.28 -15.92
CA ILE A 439 -38.69 -35.75 -14.91
C ILE A 439 -37.27 -35.51 -15.43
N LEU A 440 -37.00 -35.81 -16.70
CA LEU A 440 -35.70 -35.60 -17.32
C LEU A 440 -35.35 -34.11 -17.49
N ASP A 441 -36.34 -33.21 -17.59
CA ASP A 441 -36.04 -31.76 -17.55
C ASP A 441 -35.50 -31.35 -16.19
N VAL A 442 -36.07 -31.84 -15.09
CA VAL A 442 -35.54 -31.62 -13.72
C VAL A 442 -34.12 -32.18 -13.58
N VAL A 443 -33.86 -33.37 -14.12
CA VAL A 443 -32.51 -33.97 -14.15
C VAL A 443 -31.54 -33.10 -14.95
N LYS A 444 -31.98 -32.53 -16.08
CA LYS A 444 -31.16 -31.65 -16.91
C LYS A 444 -30.79 -30.37 -16.18
N GLU A 445 -31.73 -29.80 -15.42
CA GLU A 445 -31.51 -28.60 -14.61
C GLU A 445 -30.55 -28.86 -13.45
N LYS A 446 -30.55 -30.08 -12.89
CA LYS A 446 -29.57 -30.48 -11.88
C LYS A 446 -28.17 -30.66 -12.45
N CYS A 447 -28.05 -31.13 -13.70
CA CYS A 447 -26.78 -31.30 -14.38
C CYS A 447 -26.19 -29.95 -14.84
N ASN A 448 -24.85 -29.89 -14.90
CA ASN A 448 -24.14 -28.79 -15.53
C ASN A 448 -23.08 -29.31 -16.54
N LEU A 449 -22.33 -28.41 -17.17
CA LEU A 449 -21.35 -28.77 -18.22
C LEU A 449 -20.18 -29.63 -17.72
N ILE A 450 -20.00 -29.77 -16.42
CA ILE A 450 -18.91 -30.55 -15.82
C ILE A 450 -19.50 -31.72 -15.03
N ASP A 451 -20.52 -31.45 -14.23
CA ASP A 451 -21.21 -32.44 -13.41
C ASP A 451 -22.47 -32.95 -14.11
N VAL A 452 -22.36 -34.18 -14.61
CA VAL A 452 -23.47 -34.94 -15.21
C VAL A 452 -23.86 -36.13 -14.36
N ASN A 453 -23.48 -36.14 -13.08
CA ASN A 453 -23.62 -37.30 -12.20
C ASN A 453 -25.08 -37.73 -12.02
N CYS A 454 -26.02 -36.78 -11.95
CA CYS A 454 -27.45 -37.11 -11.86
C CYS A 454 -27.93 -37.95 -13.05
N LEU A 455 -27.50 -37.60 -14.27
CA LEU A 455 -27.81 -38.38 -15.46
C LEU A 455 -27.04 -39.70 -15.51
N GLN A 456 -25.79 -39.71 -15.03
CA GLN A 456 -24.96 -40.90 -14.98
C GLN A 456 -25.54 -41.98 -14.07
N VAL A 457 -26.03 -41.61 -12.88
CA VAL A 457 -26.67 -42.54 -11.95
C VAL A 457 -27.85 -43.25 -12.62
N ILE A 458 -28.70 -42.50 -13.33
CA ILE A 458 -29.84 -43.07 -14.08
C ILE A 458 -29.36 -44.08 -15.13
N VAL A 459 -28.38 -43.69 -15.96
CA VAL A 459 -27.84 -44.55 -17.02
C VAL A 459 -27.26 -45.85 -16.45
N GLN A 460 -26.55 -45.78 -15.33
CA GLN A 460 -25.93 -46.93 -14.68
C GLN A 460 -26.95 -47.85 -14.01
N THR A 461 -27.87 -47.28 -13.22
CA THR A 461 -28.88 -48.07 -12.48
C THR A 461 -29.81 -48.83 -13.42
N PHE A 462 -30.21 -48.22 -14.54
CA PHE A 462 -31.09 -48.87 -15.52
C PHE A 462 -30.32 -49.63 -16.63
N ASN A 463 -29.01 -49.85 -16.47
CA ASN A 463 -28.16 -50.59 -17.41
C ASN A 463 -28.31 -50.10 -18.87
N ILE A 464 -28.30 -48.78 -19.08
CA ILE A 464 -28.47 -48.18 -20.40
C ILE A 464 -27.11 -48.11 -21.11
N THR A 465 -26.69 -49.24 -21.68
CA THR A 465 -25.39 -49.39 -22.36
C THR A 465 -25.14 -48.33 -23.43
N GLU A 466 -26.12 -48.03 -24.27
CA GLU A 466 -26.01 -47.00 -25.32
C GLU A 466 -25.88 -45.58 -24.74
N GLY A 467 -26.52 -45.35 -23.59
CA GLY A 467 -26.44 -44.08 -22.86
C GLY A 467 -25.07 -43.88 -22.21
N GLN A 468 -24.44 -44.97 -21.75
CA GLN A 468 -23.12 -44.95 -21.15
C GLN A 468 -22.06 -44.52 -22.18
N GLU A 469 -22.13 -45.03 -23.41
CA GLU A 469 -21.23 -44.62 -24.50
C GLU A 469 -21.32 -43.11 -24.79
N HIS A 470 -22.52 -42.55 -24.77
CA HIS A 470 -22.72 -41.11 -24.96
C HIS A 470 -22.19 -40.26 -23.79
N LEU A 471 -22.31 -40.74 -22.55
CA LEU A 471 -21.70 -40.10 -21.38
C LEU A 471 -20.18 -40.11 -21.44
N ASP A 472 -19.59 -41.25 -21.78
CA ASP A 472 -18.13 -41.40 -21.82
C ASP A 472 -17.53 -40.57 -22.94
N SER A 473 -18.16 -40.53 -24.12
CA SER A 473 -17.78 -39.65 -25.22
C SER A 473 -17.83 -38.17 -24.82
N TYR A 474 -18.87 -37.76 -24.08
CA TYR A 474 -18.98 -36.39 -23.58
C TYR A 474 -17.91 -36.05 -22.53
N LYS A 475 -17.70 -36.94 -21.55
CA LYS A 475 -16.66 -36.77 -20.52
C LYS A 475 -15.27 -36.67 -21.13
N GLU A 476 -14.97 -37.47 -22.15
CA GLU A 476 -13.71 -37.38 -22.88
C GLU A 476 -13.60 -36.04 -23.62
N ALA A 477 -14.67 -35.56 -24.25
CA ALA A 477 -14.69 -34.23 -24.88
C ALA A 477 -14.46 -33.09 -23.86
N VAL A 478 -15.05 -33.19 -22.66
CA VAL A 478 -14.81 -32.24 -21.55
C VAL A 478 -13.37 -32.33 -21.06
N ASN A 479 -12.80 -33.54 -20.90
CA ASN A 479 -11.41 -33.73 -20.51
C ASN A 479 -10.42 -33.15 -21.53
N GLN A 480 -10.66 -33.37 -22.83
CA GLN A 480 -9.85 -32.79 -23.90
C GLN A 480 -9.96 -31.27 -23.94
N PHE A 481 -11.17 -30.74 -23.73
CA PHE A 481 -11.38 -29.31 -23.57
C PHE A 481 -10.60 -28.76 -22.37
N CYS A 482 -10.70 -29.39 -21.20
CA CYS A 482 -9.95 -29.01 -20.00
C CYS A 482 -8.42 -29.07 -20.22
N LYS A 483 -7.92 -30.08 -20.93
CA LYS A 483 -6.49 -30.18 -21.31
C LYS A 483 -6.05 -29.07 -22.28
N SER A 484 -6.87 -28.77 -23.28
CA SER A 484 -6.64 -27.67 -24.25
C SER A 484 -6.70 -26.29 -23.58
N MET A 485 -7.62 -26.12 -22.63
CA MET A 485 -7.70 -24.93 -21.78
C MET A 485 -6.43 -24.79 -20.94
N ARG A 486 -5.96 -25.86 -20.30
CA ARG A 486 -4.71 -25.86 -19.52
C ARG A 486 -3.51 -25.44 -20.38
N SER A 487 -3.33 -26.03 -21.56
CA SER A 487 -2.18 -25.70 -22.42
C SER A 487 -2.24 -24.26 -22.94
N ARG A 488 -3.42 -23.74 -23.29
CA ARG A 488 -3.59 -22.35 -23.76
C ARG A 488 -3.47 -21.31 -22.65
N LEU A 489 -3.92 -21.62 -21.44
CA LEU A 489 -3.79 -20.73 -20.27
C LEU A 489 -2.35 -20.69 -19.73
N CYS A 490 -1.53 -21.71 -19.99
CA CYS A 490 -0.12 -21.76 -19.55
C CYS A 490 0.88 -21.22 -20.60
N VAL A 491 0.51 -21.14 -21.88
CA VAL A 491 1.47 -20.88 -22.98
C VAL A 491 1.41 -19.45 -23.53
N ASP A 492 0.26 -18.76 -23.47
CA ASP A 492 0.14 -17.40 -23.99
C ASP A 492 -0.12 -16.38 -22.88
N GLN A 493 0.96 -15.67 -22.56
CA GLN A 493 1.11 -14.71 -21.46
C GLN A 493 1.01 -15.44 -20.12
N VAL A 494 2.01 -15.23 -19.26
CA VAL A 494 1.78 -15.17 -17.81
C VAL A 494 0.36 -14.66 -17.66
N LEU A 495 -0.57 -15.47 -17.13
CA LEU A 495 -1.82 -14.93 -16.62
C LEU A 495 -1.33 -13.77 -15.79
N GLN A 496 -1.41 -12.56 -16.32
CA GLN A 496 -1.01 -11.44 -15.53
C GLN A 496 -2.12 -11.50 -14.49
N ILE A 497 -1.77 -12.04 -13.33
CA ILE A 497 -2.30 -11.63 -12.06
C ILE A 497 -1.91 -10.16 -12.02
N VAL A 498 -2.52 -9.34 -12.89
CA VAL A 498 -2.65 -7.92 -12.71
C VAL A 498 -3.49 -7.94 -11.47
N ARG A 499 -2.84 -7.90 -10.30
CA ARG A 499 -3.47 -7.38 -9.10
C ARG A 499 -3.95 -6.01 -9.53
N THR A 500 -5.18 -5.99 -10.00
CA THR A 500 -5.84 -4.78 -10.43
C THR A 500 -6.15 -4.12 -9.10
N PRO A 501 -5.66 -2.90 -8.87
CA PRO A 501 -5.97 -2.21 -7.64
C PRO A 501 -7.49 -2.23 -7.39
N THR A 502 -7.88 -2.27 -6.13
CA THR A 502 -9.30 -2.23 -5.75
C THR A 502 -9.99 -1.07 -6.49
N ARG A 503 -11.00 -1.38 -7.31
CA ARG A 503 -11.72 -0.37 -8.09
C ARG A 503 -12.44 0.57 -7.14
N LEU A 504 -12.40 1.86 -7.45
CA LEU A 504 -13.13 2.87 -6.69
C LEU A 504 -14.63 2.60 -6.81
N ALA A 505 -15.38 2.82 -5.73
CA ALA A 505 -16.83 2.82 -5.78
C ALA A 505 -17.32 3.80 -6.86
N SER A 506 -16.70 4.98 -7.00
CA SER A 506 -17.06 5.97 -8.04
C SER A 506 -16.97 5.46 -9.49
N GLU A 507 -16.30 4.33 -9.72
CA GLU A 507 -16.14 3.69 -11.04
C GLU A 507 -17.03 2.46 -11.22
N THR A 508 -17.83 2.15 -10.21
CA THR A 508 -18.78 1.04 -10.21
C THR A 508 -20.14 1.56 -10.63
N VAL A 509 -20.73 0.92 -11.63
CA VAL A 509 -22.06 1.21 -12.15
C VAL A 509 -22.93 -0.01 -11.92
N VAL A 510 -24.13 0.17 -11.38
CA VAL A 510 -25.06 -0.93 -11.15
C VAL A 510 -26.40 -0.62 -11.81
N PHE A 511 -26.83 -1.53 -12.68
CA PHE A 511 -28.19 -1.58 -13.21
C PHE A 511 -28.95 -2.67 -12.47
N ILE A 512 -30.10 -2.33 -11.92
CA ILE A 512 -31.04 -3.29 -11.34
C ILE A 512 -32.21 -3.42 -12.30
N LEU A 513 -32.37 -4.61 -12.87
CA LEU A 513 -33.37 -4.94 -13.88
C LEU A 513 -34.43 -5.87 -13.26
N ASP A 514 -35.71 -5.57 -13.50
CA ASP A 514 -36.86 -6.39 -13.12
C ASP A 514 -37.02 -7.61 -14.02
N TRP A 515 -35.94 -8.36 -14.17
CA TRP A 515 -35.87 -9.52 -15.03
C TRP A 515 -35.84 -10.77 -14.16
N ASN A 516 -36.51 -11.82 -14.62
CA ASN A 516 -36.36 -13.14 -14.01
C ASN A 516 -35.02 -13.73 -14.45
N PRO A 517 -34.09 -14.01 -13.51
CA PRO A 517 -32.77 -14.54 -13.83
C PRO A 517 -32.80 -15.89 -14.54
N ASP A 518 -33.83 -16.70 -14.35
CA ASP A 518 -33.95 -18.05 -14.93
C ASP A 518 -34.27 -18.00 -16.42
N THR A 519 -34.76 -16.86 -16.90
CA THR A 519 -35.19 -16.66 -18.30
C THR A 519 -34.30 -15.70 -19.09
N SER A 520 -33.37 -15.01 -18.42
CA SER A 520 -32.60 -13.91 -19.01
C SER A 520 -31.19 -14.36 -19.38
N THR A 521 -30.77 -14.14 -20.64
CA THR A 521 -29.41 -14.52 -21.07
C THR A 521 -28.41 -13.38 -20.91
N ILE A 522 -27.13 -13.73 -20.78
CA ILE A 522 -26.02 -12.75 -20.82
C ILE A 522 -26.06 -11.94 -22.13
N GLU A 523 -26.56 -12.54 -23.22
CA GLU A 523 -26.68 -11.87 -24.52
C GLU A 523 -27.77 -10.79 -24.50
N ASP A 524 -28.87 -11.00 -23.78
CA ASP A 524 -29.91 -9.99 -23.59
C ASP A 524 -29.38 -8.78 -22.82
N ILE A 525 -28.54 -9.01 -21.81
CA ILE A 525 -27.85 -7.96 -21.04
C ILE A 525 -26.86 -7.21 -21.93
N LYS A 526 -26.06 -7.92 -22.72
CA LYS A 526 -25.13 -7.29 -23.67
C LYS A 526 -25.87 -6.47 -24.72
N ASN A 527 -26.99 -6.97 -25.24
CA ASN A 527 -27.85 -6.27 -26.20
C ASN A 527 -28.52 -5.02 -25.60
N LEU A 528 -28.83 -5.03 -24.31
CA LEU A 528 -29.31 -3.84 -23.61
C LEU A 528 -28.19 -2.80 -23.48
N LEU A 529 -27.01 -3.21 -23.03
CA LEU A 529 -25.86 -2.32 -22.79
C LEU A 529 -25.28 -1.76 -24.09
N SER A 530 -25.27 -2.53 -25.19
CA SER A 530 -24.78 -2.07 -26.50
C SER A 530 -25.69 -1.01 -27.12
N LYS A 531 -26.99 -1.01 -26.82
CA LYS A 531 -27.93 0.05 -27.24
C LYS A 531 -27.81 1.31 -26.40
N LEU A 532 -27.31 1.19 -25.18
CA LEU A 532 -27.11 2.32 -24.28
C LEU A 532 -25.88 3.13 -24.68
N LEU A 533 -24.77 2.46 -24.96
CA LEU A 533 -23.45 3.09 -25.02
C LEU A 533 -22.63 2.56 -26.19
N ASP A 534 -21.98 3.47 -26.93
CA ASP A 534 -21.08 3.15 -28.05
C ASP A 534 -19.74 2.52 -27.61
N THR A 535 -19.59 2.18 -26.32
CA THR A 535 -18.31 1.81 -25.69
C THR A 535 -18.33 0.45 -24.99
N ASN A 536 -17.16 -0.18 -24.92
CA ASN A 536 -16.93 -1.49 -24.30
C ASN A 536 -17.01 -1.41 -22.77
N PHE A 537 -18.21 -1.54 -22.20
CA PHE A 537 -18.36 -1.75 -20.75
C PHE A 537 -17.90 -3.16 -20.36
N GLN A 538 -17.10 -3.25 -19.29
CA GLN A 538 -16.75 -4.54 -18.71
C GLN A 538 -17.85 -4.94 -17.72
N ILE A 539 -18.64 -5.95 -18.07
CA ILE A 539 -19.60 -6.58 -17.15
C ILE A 539 -18.79 -7.34 -16.10
N GLU A 540 -19.05 -7.02 -14.85
CA GLU A 540 -18.26 -7.43 -13.70
C GLU A 540 -18.88 -8.62 -12.98
N LYS A 541 -20.19 -8.51 -12.74
CA LYS A 541 -20.99 -9.49 -12.01
C LYS A 541 -22.42 -9.37 -12.49
N ILE A 542 -23.05 -10.53 -12.64
CA ILE A 542 -24.50 -10.63 -12.77
C ILE A 542 -24.96 -11.35 -11.49
N GLY A 543 -25.69 -10.64 -10.64
CA GLY A 543 -26.35 -11.21 -9.49
C GLY A 543 -27.76 -11.67 -9.88
N THR A 544 -28.13 -12.86 -9.45
CA THR A 544 -29.46 -13.45 -9.71
C THR A 544 -30.20 -13.61 -8.39
N GLY A 545 -31.33 -12.92 -8.26
CA GLY A 545 -32.29 -13.00 -7.15
C GLY A 545 -33.69 -12.77 -7.69
N GLN A 546 -34.57 -12.04 -7.00
CA GLN A 546 -35.86 -11.61 -7.58
C GLN A 546 -35.71 -10.61 -8.76
N SER A 547 -34.49 -10.20 -9.08
CA SER A 547 -34.15 -9.25 -10.14
C SER A 547 -32.73 -9.53 -10.65
N VAL A 548 -32.43 -9.11 -11.88
CA VAL A 548 -31.09 -9.20 -12.47
C VAL A 548 -30.29 -7.96 -12.11
N VAL A 549 -29.19 -8.14 -11.40
CA VAL A 549 -28.29 -7.03 -11.01
C VAL A 549 -27.04 -7.09 -11.88
N VAL A 550 -26.85 -6.08 -12.72
CA VAL A 550 -25.70 -5.97 -13.61
C VAL A 550 -24.74 -4.94 -13.04
N THR A 551 -23.59 -5.42 -12.59
CA THR A 551 -22.47 -4.55 -12.17
C THR A 551 -21.53 -4.36 -13.34
N CYS A 552 -21.17 -3.11 -13.62
CA CYS A 552 -20.32 -2.68 -14.72
C CYS A 552 -19.22 -1.76 -14.21
N TYR A 553 -18.10 -1.74 -14.92
CA TYR A 553 -17.08 -0.73 -14.72
C TYR A 553 -17.24 0.43 -15.69
N CYS A 554 -17.18 1.64 -15.15
CA CYS A 554 -17.09 2.88 -15.91
C CYS A 554 -15.92 3.71 -15.36
N PRO A 555 -14.90 4.00 -16.18
CA PRO A 555 -13.86 4.93 -15.77
C PRO A 555 -14.46 6.26 -15.30
N ALA A 556 -13.98 6.80 -14.19
CA ALA A 556 -14.57 7.99 -13.56
C ALA A 556 -14.77 9.16 -14.53
N LYS A 557 -13.84 9.37 -15.48
CA LYS A 557 -13.91 10.41 -16.51
C LYS A 557 -15.12 10.31 -17.45
N TYR A 558 -15.75 9.14 -17.57
CA TYR A 558 -16.90 8.90 -18.43
C TYR A 558 -18.23 8.83 -17.67
N THR A 559 -18.20 8.94 -16.35
CA THR A 559 -19.41 8.82 -15.50
C THR A 559 -20.46 9.88 -15.82
N GLY A 560 -20.04 11.13 -16.03
CA GLY A 560 -20.96 12.20 -16.45
C GLY A 560 -21.62 11.91 -17.80
N SER A 561 -20.84 11.47 -18.80
CA SER A 561 -21.38 11.09 -20.11
C SER A 561 -22.32 9.89 -20.04
N LEU A 562 -22.01 8.91 -19.17
CA LEU A 562 -22.86 7.76 -18.91
C LEU A 562 -24.20 8.19 -18.29
N ILE A 563 -24.17 9.07 -17.28
CA ILE A 563 -25.38 9.59 -16.65
C ILE A 563 -26.27 10.25 -17.72
N MET A 564 -25.71 11.12 -18.56
CA MET A 564 -26.45 11.78 -19.64
C MET A 564 -27.05 10.76 -20.62
N ALA A 565 -26.26 9.78 -21.07
CA ALA A 565 -26.73 8.76 -22.00
C ALA A 565 -27.85 7.87 -21.42
N VAL A 566 -27.81 7.62 -20.11
CA VAL A 566 -28.88 6.90 -19.40
C VAL A 566 -30.14 7.74 -19.31
N PHE A 567 -30.03 9.03 -18.97
CA PHE A 567 -31.17 9.95 -18.92
C PHE A 567 -31.82 10.14 -20.29
N ASP A 568 -31.03 10.33 -21.36
CA ASP A 568 -31.54 10.48 -22.73
C ASP A 568 -32.35 9.26 -23.20
N LYS A 569 -32.08 8.07 -22.62
CA LYS A 569 -32.72 6.79 -22.99
C LYS A 569 -33.58 6.21 -21.88
N ILE A 570 -33.91 6.98 -20.84
CA ILE A 570 -34.52 6.44 -19.62
C ILE A 570 -35.86 5.76 -19.87
N GLU A 571 -36.71 6.32 -20.73
CA GLU A 571 -38.01 5.73 -21.09
C GLU A 571 -37.87 4.36 -21.75
N MET A 572 -36.88 4.20 -22.64
CA MET A 572 -36.57 2.92 -23.27
C MET A 572 -36.09 1.91 -22.23
N LEU A 573 -35.29 2.35 -21.27
CA LEU A 573 -34.76 1.49 -20.21
C LEU A 573 -35.84 1.03 -19.23
N GLN A 574 -36.76 1.91 -18.87
CA GLN A 574 -37.94 1.57 -18.08
C GLN A 574 -38.77 0.50 -18.78
N LYS A 575 -39.06 0.66 -20.08
CA LYS A 575 -39.77 -0.34 -20.89
C LYS A 575 -39.03 -1.68 -20.97
N ARG A 576 -37.71 -1.66 -20.80
CA ARG A 576 -36.85 -2.84 -20.73
C ARG A 576 -36.59 -3.30 -19.30
N GLY A 577 -37.38 -2.85 -18.33
CA GLY A 577 -37.36 -3.36 -16.95
C GLY A 577 -36.32 -2.72 -16.03
N LEU A 578 -35.72 -1.57 -16.36
CA LEU A 578 -34.83 -0.87 -15.42
C LEU A 578 -35.64 -0.43 -14.18
N LYS A 579 -35.22 -0.93 -13.01
CA LYS A 579 -35.75 -0.56 -11.69
C LYS A 579 -34.92 0.51 -11.00
N LYS A 580 -33.59 0.35 -11.01
CA LYS A 580 -32.67 1.31 -10.40
C LYS A 580 -31.38 1.43 -11.20
N PHE A 581 -30.81 2.62 -11.20
CA PHE A 581 -29.49 2.93 -11.74
C PHE A 581 -28.65 3.62 -10.67
N ILE A 582 -27.51 3.00 -10.35
CA ILE A 582 -26.63 3.41 -9.26
C ILE A 582 -25.23 3.65 -9.83
N LEU A 583 -24.62 4.76 -9.42
CA LEU A 583 -23.23 5.09 -9.71
C LEU A 583 -22.48 5.24 -8.38
N GLY A 584 -21.53 4.35 -8.15
CA GLY A 584 -20.84 4.18 -6.87
C GLY A 584 -21.79 4.10 -5.70
N ASN A 585 -21.65 5.01 -4.74
CA ASN A 585 -22.49 5.04 -3.54
C ASN A 585 -23.77 5.88 -3.72
N SER A 586 -24.07 6.35 -4.94
CA SER A 586 -25.19 7.25 -5.20
C SER A 586 -26.20 6.60 -6.14
N THR A 587 -27.46 6.54 -5.71
CA THR A 587 -28.58 6.18 -6.58
C THR A 587 -28.90 7.37 -7.48
N VAL A 588 -28.66 7.22 -8.78
CA VAL A 588 -28.89 8.28 -9.77
C VAL A 588 -30.34 8.26 -10.25
N TRP A 589 -30.94 7.07 -10.34
CA TRP A 589 -32.33 6.91 -10.72
C TRP A 589 -32.98 5.70 -10.03
N ASP A 590 -34.22 5.88 -9.59
CA ASP A 590 -35.05 4.85 -8.94
C ASP A 590 -36.50 4.97 -9.42
N ALA A 591 -37.05 3.91 -9.99
CA ALA A 591 -38.43 3.86 -10.46
C ALA A 591 -39.44 4.10 -9.33
N GLN A 592 -39.12 3.64 -8.11
CA GLN A 592 -40.03 3.74 -6.96
C GLN A 592 -40.22 5.19 -6.54
N VAL A 593 -39.14 5.97 -6.47
CA VAL A 593 -39.19 7.40 -6.11
C VAL A 593 -40.06 8.19 -7.09
N VAL A 594 -39.98 7.90 -8.38
CA VAL A 594 -40.83 8.54 -9.39
C VAL A 594 -42.29 8.16 -9.20
N THR A 595 -42.57 6.91 -8.83
CA THR A 595 -43.93 6.41 -8.61
C THR A 595 -44.54 7.04 -7.36
N ASP A 596 -43.79 7.12 -6.27
CA ASP A 596 -44.22 7.74 -5.02
C ASP A 596 -44.53 9.24 -5.22
N LEU A 597 -43.66 9.96 -5.95
CA LEU A 597 -43.90 11.37 -6.31
C LEU A 597 -45.14 11.55 -7.21
N LEU A 598 -45.42 10.62 -8.11
CA LEU A 598 -46.62 10.65 -8.96
C LEU A 598 -47.91 10.45 -8.14
N VAL A 599 -47.87 9.59 -7.12
CA VAL A 599 -48.98 9.40 -6.18
C VAL A 599 -49.22 10.70 -5.41
N GLU A 600 -48.18 11.31 -4.83
CA GLU A 600 -48.31 12.58 -4.12
C GLU A 600 -48.86 13.71 -5.02
N ILE A 601 -48.41 13.80 -6.27
CA ILE A 601 -48.93 14.79 -7.24
C ILE A 601 -50.41 14.55 -7.52
N ASN A 602 -50.85 13.30 -7.68
CA ASN A 602 -52.26 12.98 -7.92
C ASN A 602 -53.12 13.27 -6.69
N ASP A 603 -52.63 13.00 -5.48
CA ASP A 603 -53.31 13.32 -4.23
C ASP A 603 -53.48 14.84 -4.09
N LEU A 604 -52.43 15.62 -4.35
CA LEU A 604 -52.49 17.08 -4.36
C LEU A 604 -53.45 17.63 -5.41
N LYS A 605 -53.49 17.02 -6.60
CA LYS A 605 -54.39 17.43 -7.68
C LYS A 605 -55.86 17.15 -7.32
N THR A 606 -56.12 16.04 -6.63
CA THR A 606 -57.46 15.70 -6.13
C THR A 606 -57.87 16.69 -5.04
N ALA A 607 -57.00 16.97 -4.07
CA ALA A 607 -57.26 17.94 -3.02
C ALA A 607 -57.51 19.37 -3.55
N LEU A 608 -56.83 19.77 -4.63
CA LEU A 608 -57.07 21.04 -5.29
C LEU A 608 -58.46 21.10 -5.92
N LYS A 609 -58.88 20.02 -6.60
CA LYS A 609 -60.19 19.92 -7.22
C LYS A 609 -61.32 19.98 -6.18
N ASP A 610 -61.19 19.25 -5.07
CA ASP A 610 -62.18 19.28 -3.99
C ASP A 610 -62.31 20.68 -3.38
N ARG A 611 -61.19 21.43 -3.29
CA ARG A 611 -61.18 22.81 -2.82
C ARG A 611 -61.89 23.76 -3.80
N ASP A 612 -61.68 23.60 -5.09
CA ASP A 612 -62.37 24.41 -6.11
C ASP A 612 -63.89 24.17 -6.09
N GLU A 613 -64.32 22.90 -5.92
CA GLU A 613 -65.74 22.55 -5.77
C GLU A 613 -66.35 23.17 -4.49
N ALA A 614 -65.62 23.16 -3.38
CA ALA A 614 -66.06 23.79 -2.13
C ALA A 614 -66.18 25.31 -2.28
N ILE A 615 -65.24 25.96 -2.96
CA ILE A 615 -65.30 27.41 -3.25
C ILE A 615 -66.53 27.74 -4.09
N MET A 616 -66.78 26.99 -5.18
CA MET A 616 -67.98 27.21 -5.99
C MET A 616 -69.27 27.03 -5.19
N SER A 617 -69.34 26.02 -4.31
CA SER A 617 -70.50 25.83 -3.43
C SER A 617 -70.70 27.05 -2.52
N THR A 618 -69.64 27.57 -1.92
CA THR A 618 -69.74 28.77 -1.07
C THR A 618 -70.12 30.01 -1.86
N GLU A 619 -69.65 30.18 -3.10
CA GLU A 619 -70.04 31.29 -3.97
C GLU A 619 -71.53 31.26 -4.33
N ILE A 620 -72.08 30.07 -4.60
CA ILE A 620 -73.52 29.87 -4.85
C ILE A 620 -74.35 30.21 -3.60
N GLU A 621 -73.92 29.77 -2.41
CA GLU A 621 -74.58 30.13 -1.15
C GLU A 621 -74.53 31.65 -0.89
N LEU A 622 -73.40 32.30 -1.19
CA LEU A 622 -73.25 33.74 -1.06
C LEU A 622 -74.15 34.51 -2.04
N ALA A 623 -74.26 34.04 -3.28
CA ALA A 623 -75.14 34.62 -4.29
C ALA A 623 -76.62 34.50 -3.87
N THR A 624 -77.05 33.34 -3.38
CA THR A 624 -78.43 33.13 -2.90
C THR A 624 -78.74 33.92 -1.62
N LEU A 625 -77.78 34.10 -0.71
CA LEU A 625 -77.93 34.99 0.43
C LEU A 625 -78.06 36.46 0.00
N LYS A 626 -77.30 36.87 -1.02
CA LYS A 626 -77.35 38.23 -1.57
C LYS A 626 -78.71 38.53 -2.21
N GLU A 627 -79.24 37.62 -3.04
CA GLU A 627 -80.61 37.74 -3.59
C GLU A 627 -81.69 37.80 -2.49
N LYS A 628 -81.56 37.01 -1.42
CA LYS A 628 -82.48 37.07 -0.27
C LYS A 628 -82.38 38.37 0.52
N SER A 629 -81.23 39.03 0.51
CA SER A 629 -81.03 40.32 1.16
C SER A 629 -81.55 41.50 0.34
N GLU A 630 -81.54 41.40 -0.99
CA GLU A 630 -82.05 42.42 -1.92
C GLU A 630 -83.57 42.33 -2.14
N SER A 631 -84.20 41.22 -1.73
CA SER A 631 -85.66 40.99 -1.80
C SER A 631 -86.42 41.28 -0.49
N ARG A 632 -85.74 41.85 0.51
CA ARG A 632 -86.32 42.42 1.75
C ARG A 632 -86.25 43.93 1.71
#